data_AF-A0A259S2M5-F1
#
_entry.id   AF-A0A259S2M5-F1
#
_cell.length_a   1.000
_cell.length_b   1.000
_cell.length_c   1.000
_cell.angle_alpha   90.00
_cell.angle_beta   90.00
_cell.angle_gamma   90.00
#
_symmetry.space_group_name_H-M   'P 1'
#
loop_
_entity.id
_entity.type
_entity.pdbx_description
1 polymer ?
#
loop_
_entity_poly.entity_id
_entity_poly.type
_entity_poly.pdbx_seq_one_letter_code
_entity_poly.pdbx_strand_id
1 'polypeptide(L)'
;MGPRIIAIAVFAGISTVDPGTFVRYGLYAALAVWILGSPGRLRIDGVFWAVAASTIWMFLTTHWAINPEAGAAFQTALIFAVFMLLGRDAIRTRRQLQVVATGFLIGVFIGALRIIGEHYNLIPSSTPDE
;
A
#
# COMPACT_ATOMS: atom_id res chain seq x y z
N MET A 1 -20.57 -3.15 8.29
CA MET A 1 -19.19 -2.74 7.89
C MET A 1 -19.32 -1.86 6.66
N GLY A 2 -18.64 -0.72 6.59
CA GLY A 2 -18.78 0.19 5.46
C GLY A 2 -17.95 -0.23 4.25
N PRO A 3 -18.36 0.14 3.01
CA PRO A 3 -17.64 -0.19 1.77
C PRO A 3 -16.19 0.30 1.78
N ARG A 4 -15.91 1.40 2.49
CA ARG A 4 -14.56 1.95 2.70
C ARG A 4 -13.59 0.98 3.36
N ILE A 5 -14.01 0.21 4.37
CA ILE A 5 -13.13 -0.76 5.07
C ILE A 5 -12.78 -1.92 4.13
N ILE A 6 -13.75 -2.37 3.33
CA ILE A 6 -13.55 -3.43 2.34
C ILE A 6 -12.55 -2.96 1.28
N ALA A 7 -12.71 -1.75 0.76
CA ALA A 7 -11.77 -1.16 -0.19
C ALA A 7 -10.35 -1.07 0.39
N ILE A 8 -10.18 -0.59 1.63
CA ILE A 8 -8.88 -0.55 2.30
C ILE A 8 -8.27 -1.95 2.44
N ALA A 9 -9.07 -2.96 2.82
CA ALA A 9 -8.61 -4.33 2.96
C ALA A 9 -8.15 -4.94 1.62
N VAL A 10 -8.90 -4.67 0.54
CA VAL A 10 -8.53 -5.10 -0.82
C VAL A 10 -7.23 -4.44 -1.26
N PHE A 11 -7.07 -3.13 -1.06
CA PHE A 11 -5.84 -2.43 -1.43
C PHE A 11 -4.62 -2.85 -0.61
N ALA A 12 -4.82 -3.17 0.68
CA ALA A 12 -3.77 -3.76 1.51
C ALA A 12 -3.34 -5.16 1.02
N GLY A 13 -4.26 -5.92 0.43
CA GLY A 13 -3.92 -7.17 -0.24
C GLY A 13 -3.19 -6.96 -1.56
N ILE A 14 -3.66 -6.02 -2.40
CA ILE A 14 -3.01 -5.71 -3.69
C ILE A 14 -1.59 -5.20 -3.49
N SER A 15 -1.35 -4.36 -2.47
CA SER A 15 -0.01 -3.83 -2.18
C SER A 15 1.03 -4.89 -1.86
N THR A 16 0.61 -6.08 -1.43
CA THR A 16 1.49 -7.22 -1.13
C THR A 16 1.64 -8.20 -2.27
N VAL A 17 0.60 -8.39 -3.09
CA VAL A 17 0.64 -9.29 -4.27
C VAL A 17 1.42 -8.68 -5.44
N ASP A 18 1.22 -7.39 -5.69
CA ASP A 18 1.84 -6.68 -6.81
C ASP A 18 2.11 -5.21 -6.43
N PRO A 19 3.30 -4.92 -5.87
CA PRO A 19 3.68 -3.57 -5.47
C PRO A 19 3.66 -2.57 -6.65
N GLY A 20 3.96 -3.03 -7.86
CA GLY A 20 3.96 -2.17 -9.06
C GLY A 20 2.57 -1.65 -9.39
N THR A 21 1.55 -2.51 -9.31
CA THR A 21 0.14 -2.14 -9.47
C THR A 21 -0.29 -1.14 -8.40
N PHE A 22 0.16 -1.34 -7.16
CA PHE A 22 -0.11 -0.41 -6.06
C PHE A 22 0.53 0.96 -6.27
N VAL A 23 1.77 1.03 -6.76
CA VAL A 23 2.41 2.32 -7.06
C VAL A 23 1.71 3.04 -8.21
N ARG A 24 1.28 2.31 -9.24
CA ARG A 24 0.63 2.86 -10.44
C ARG A 24 -0.79 3.37 -10.18
N TYR A 25 -1.57 2.64 -9.37
CA TYR A 25 -2.99 2.96 -9.15
C TYR A 25 -3.31 3.40 -7.72
N GLY A 26 -2.35 3.37 -6.79
CA GLY A 26 -2.57 3.62 -5.37
C GLY A 26 -3.13 5.00 -5.06
N LEU A 27 -2.77 6.03 -5.84
CA LEU A 27 -3.30 7.38 -5.63
C LEU A 27 -4.79 7.49 -6.04
N TYR A 28 -5.17 6.86 -7.16
CA TYR A 28 -6.57 6.76 -7.57
C TYR A 28 -7.40 5.92 -6.59
N ALA A 29 -6.80 4.84 -6.09
CA ALA A 29 -7.38 4.00 -5.04
C ALA A 29 -7.62 4.78 -3.75
N ALA A 30 -6.64 5.55 -3.30
CA ALA A 30 -6.76 6.41 -2.13
C ALA A 30 -7.87 7.46 -2.31
N LEU A 31 -7.95 8.07 -3.49
CA LEU A 31 -9.03 9.00 -3.83
C LEU A 31 -10.41 8.31 -3.79
N ALA A 32 -10.53 7.10 -4.36
CA ALA A 32 -11.76 6.33 -4.32
C ALA A 32 -12.17 5.99 -2.87
N VAL A 33 -11.22 5.58 -2.02
CA VAL A 33 -11.44 5.32 -0.59
C VAL A 33 -11.87 6.58 0.16
N TRP A 34 -11.30 7.74 -0.20
CA TRP A 34 -11.66 9.03 0.38
C TRP A 34 -13.08 9.46 -0.01
N ILE A 35 -13.46 9.33 -1.29
CA ILE A 35 -14.81 9.62 -1.80
C ILE A 35 -15.85 8.68 -1.19
N LEU A 36 -15.53 7.38 -1.06
CA LEU A 36 -16.39 6.40 -0.38
C LEU A 36 -16.51 6.65 1.14
N GLY A 37 -15.68 7.54 1.68
CA GLY A 37 -15.78 8.04 3.03
C GLY A 37 -16.69 9.25 3.16
N SER A 38 -16.52 9.99 4.26
CA SER A 38 -17.13 11.32 4.42
C SER A 38 -16.02 12.34 4.23
N PRO A 39 -15.86 12.92 3.02
CA PRO A 39 -14.68 13.71 2.62
C PRO A 39 -14.40 14.99 3.45
N GLY A 40 -15.23 15.34 4.43
CA GLY A 40 -15.01 16.47 5.35
C GLY A 40 -14.68 16.09 6.80
N ARG A 41 -14.53 14.80 7.13
CA ARG A 41 -14.33 14.32 8.52
C ARG A 41 -12.91 13.98 8.90
N LEU A 42 -11.93 14.25 8.04
CA LEU A 42 -10.52 14.07 8.36
C LEU A 42 -10.14 14.91 9.58
N ARG A 43 -9.83 14.23 10.69
CA ARG A 43 -9.34 14.87 11.90
C ARG A 43 -7.90 15.30 11.67
N ILE A 44 -7.69 16.61 11.60
CA ILE A 44 -6.37 17.22 11.61
C ILE A 44 -5.87 17.21 13.04
N ASP A 45 -4.92 16.35 13.35
CA ASP A 45 -4.27 16.25 14.66
C ASP A 45 -2.75 16.13 14.52
N GLY A 46 -2.05 15.91 15.64
CA GLY A 46 -0.59 15.82 15.63
C GLY A 46 -0.02 14.72 14.72
N VAL A 47 -0.75 13.61 14.54
CA VAL A 47 -0.31 12.53 13.63
C VAL A 47 -0.48 12.98 12.17
N PHE A 48 -1.57 13.66 11.84
CA PHE A 48 -1.73 14.25 10.50
C PHE A 48 -0.57 15.19 10.18
N TRP A 49 -0.23 16.10 11.10
CA TRP A 49 0.90 17.02 10.92
C TRP A 49 2.24 16.32 10.84
N ALA A 50 2.48 15.28 11.64
CA ALA A 50 3.70 14.48 11.57
C ALA A 50 3.83 13.75 10.21
N VAL A 51 2.74 13.15 9.73
CA VAL A 51 2.70 12.49 8.41
C VAL A 51 2.92 13.51 7.29
N ALA A 52 2.27 14.68 7.36
CA ALA A 52 2.43 15.74 6.38
C ALA A 52 3.87 16.29 6.37
N ALA A 53 4.43 16.59 7.54
CA ALA A 53 5.81 17.07 7.68
C ALA A 53 6.82 16.02 7.17
N SER A 54 6.63 14.75 7.51
CA SER A 54 7.47 13.66 7.00
C SER A 54 7.37 13.52 5.48
N THR A 55 6.18 13.70 4.91
CA THR A 55 5.96 13.62 3.46
C THR A 55 6.63 14.79 2.74
N ILE A 56 6.48 16.01 3.26
CA ILE A 56 7.15 17.21 2.73
C ILE A 56 8.66 17.06 2.83
N TRP A 57 9.17 16.57 3.96
CA TRP A 57 10.59 16.31 4.14
C TRP A 57 11.10 15.30 3.12
N MET A 58 10.41 14.16 2.95
CA MET A 58 10.79 13.17 1.93
C MET A 58 10.80 13.77 0.51
N PHE A 59 9.77 14.55 0.16
CA PHE A 59 9.70 15.23 -1.14
C PHE A 59 10.87 16.20 -1.37
N LEU A 60 11.27 16.94 -0.34
CA LEU A 60 12.43 17.83 -0.44
C LEU A 60 13.72 17.01 -0.60
N THR A 61 13.87 15.93 0.16
CA THR A 61 15.06 15.08 0.08
C THR A 61 15.20 14.39 -1.28
N THR A 62 14.10 14.08 -1.99
CA THR A 62 14.22 13.51 -3.34
C THR A 62 14.84 14.47 -4.34
N HIS A 63 14.71 15.78 -4.15
CA HIS A 63 15.33 16.77 -5.04
C HIS A 63 16.85 16.86 -4.83
N TRP A 64 17.34 16.44 -3.66
CA TRP A 64 18.76 16.42 -3.33
C TRP A 64 19.36 15.01 -3.41
N ALA A 65 18.53 14.02 -3.73
CA ALA A 65 18.96 12.65 -3.86
C ALA A 65 19.71 12.45 -5.18
N ILE A 66 20.90 11.87 -5.07
CA ILE A 66 21.70 11.45 -6.24
C ILE A 66 21.09 10.17 -6.86
N ASN A 67 20.30 9.42 -6.08
CA ASN A 67 19.68 8.18 -6.52
C ASN A 67 18.47 8.45 -7.44
N PRO A 68 18.47 8.00 -8.70
CA PRO A 68 17.34 8.18 -9.62
C PRO A 68 16.05 7.48 -9.14
N GLU A 69 16.16 6.44 -8.30
CA GLU A 69 15.00 5.71 -7.75
C GLU A 69 14.31 6.43 -6.58
N ALA A 70 14.86 7.56 -6.12
CA ALA A 70 14.32 8.31 -4.98
C ALA A 70 12.86 8.77 -5.24
N GLY A 71 12.51 9.08 -6.50
CA GLY A 71 11.16 9.46 -6.89
C GLY A 71 10.14 8.33 -6.69
N ALA A 72 10.48 7.10 -7.10
CA ALA A 72 9.61 5.93 -6.94
C ALA A 72 9.43 5.56 -5.46
N ALA A 73 10.50 5.67 -4.66
CA ALA A 73 10.45 5.49 -3.21
C ALA A 73 9.53 6.53 -2.54
N PHE A 74 9.63 7.81 -2.93
CA PHE A 74 8.74 8.86 -2.44
C PHE A 74 7.28 8.62 -2.83
N GLN A 75 7.00 8.26 -4.08
CA GLN A 75 5.64 7.96 -4.53
C GLN A 75 5.02 6.83 -3.71
N THR A 76 5.79 5.79 -3.44
CA THR A 76 5.36 4.68 -2.58
C THR A 76 5.06 5.15 -1.15
N ALA A 77 5.97 5.93 -0.55
CA ALA A 77 5.79 6.49 0.79
C ALA A 77 4.56 7.40 0.88
N LEU A 78 4.33 8.25 -0.14
CA LEU A 78 3.17 9.13 -0.23
C LEU A 78 1.86 8.34 -0.26
N ILE A 79 1.78 7.30 -1.10
CA ILE A 79 0.58 6.45 -1.18
C ILE A 79 0.31 5.78 0.18
N PHE A 80 1.34 5.23 0.82
CA PHE A 80 1.23 4.65 2.15
C PHE A 80 0.76 5.66 3.21
N ALA A 81 1.33 6.87 3.20
CA ALA A 81 0.95 7.95 4.12
C ALA A 81 -0.53 8.30 3.99
N VAL A 82 -1.03 8.44 2.76
CA VAL A 82 -2.46 8.73 2.51
C VAL A 82 -3.33 7.57 2.98
N PHE A 83 -2.98 6.32 2.64
CA PHE A 83 -3.74 5.15 3.11
C PHE A 83 -3.75 5.00 4.62
N MET A 84 -2.64 5.32 5.30
CA MET A 84 -2.55 5.32 6.75
C MET A 84 -3.53 6.33 7.37
N LEU A 85 -3.55 7.56 6.86
CA LEU A 85 -4.48 8.60 7.33
C LEU A 85 -5.94 8.21 7.09
N LEU A 86 -6.24 7.65 5.91
CA LEU A 86 -7.57 7.15 5.56
C LEU A 86 -7.98 5.94 6.41
N GLY A 87 -7.05 5.03 6.69
CA GLY A 87 -7.29 3.85 7.52
C GLY A 87 -7.56 4.23 8.97
N ARG A 88 -6.80 5.18 9.50
CA ARG A 88 -6.96 5.67 10.88
C ARG A 88 -8.34 6.28 11.14
N ASP A 89 -8.87 7.06 10.20
CA ASP A 89 -10.22 7.62 10.32
C ASP A 89 -11.32 6.55 10.14
N ALA A 90 -11.08 5.55 9.30
CA ALA A 90 -12.04 4.48 8.99
C ALA A 90 -12.14 3.42 10.10
N ILE A 91 -11.02 3.03 10.70
CA ILE A 91 -10.92 1.91 11.64
C ILE A 91 -11.19 2.43 13.05
N ARG A 92 -12.41 2.18 13.54
CA ARG A 92 -12.85 2.57 14.89
C ARG A 92 -13.03 1.38 15.83
N THR A 93 -13.07 0.17 15.29
CA THR A 93 -13.36 -1.05 16.04
C THR A 93 -12.35 -2.15 15.74
N ARG A 94 -12.15 -3.07 16.71
CA ARG A 94 -11.27 -4.23 16.55
C ARG A 94 -11.67 -5.12 15.37
N ARG A 95 -12.99 -5.25 15.11
CA ARG A 95 -13.52 -6.04 13.99
C ARG A 95 -13.16 -5.45 12.63
N GLN A 96 -13.12 -4.12 12.50
CA GLN A 96 -12.69 -3.46 11.26
C GLN A 96 -11.19 -3.63 11.02
N LEU A 97 -10.39 -3.53 12.08
CA LEU A 97 -8.95 -3.79 12.01
C LEU A 97 -8.67 -5.23 11.56
N GLN A 98 -9.40 -6.21 12.11
CA GLN A 98 -9.30 -7.61 11.72
C GLN A 98 -9.56 -7.81 10.22
N VAL A 99 -10.58 -7.16 9.64
CA VAL A 99 -10.87 -7.28 8.20
C VAL A 99 -9.71 -6.76 7.34
N VAL A 100 -9.14 -5.61 7.70
CA VAL A 100 -7.99 -5.06 6.98
C VAL A 100 -6.78 -5.97 7.12
N ALA A 101 -6.52 -6.48 8.33
CA ALA A 101 -5.43 -7.43 8.57
C ALA A 101 -5.63 -8.74 7.80
N THR A 102 -6.85 -9.26 7.71
CA THR A 102 -7.17 -10.44 6.90
C THR A 102 -6.92 -10.19 5.41
N GLY A 103 -7.32 -9.03 4.88
CA GLY A 103 -7.03 -8.66 3.49
C GLY A 103 -5.52 -8.62 3.20
N PHE A 104 -4.75 -8.04 4.13
CA PHE A 104 -3.28 -8.04 4.05
C PHE A 104 -2.69 -9.45 4.10
N LEU A 105 -3.11 -10.29 5.06
CA LEU A 105 -2.60 -11.67 5.19
C LEU A 105 -2.92 -12.52 3.96
N ILE A 106 -4.11 -12.37 3.37
CA ILE A 106 -4.48 -13.03 2.12
C ILE A 106 -3.56 -12.57 0.99
N GLY A 107 -3.31 -11.25 0.88
CA GLY A 107 -2.39 -10.72 -0.12
C GLY A 107 -0.96 -11.25 0.03
N VAL A 108 -0.44 -11.29 1.25
CA VAL A 108 0.88 -11.88 1.55
C VAL A 108 0.92 -13.36 1.15
N PHE A 109 -0.11 -14.13 1.47
CA PHE A 109 -0.18 -15.54 1.11
C PHE A 109 -0.17 -15.75 -0.41
N ILE A 110 -0.98 -14.99 -1.15
CA ILE A 110 -1.01 -15.05 -2.62
C ILE A 110 0.32 -14.59 -3.22
N GLY A 111 0.91 -13.50 -2.69
CA GLY A 111 2.21 -13.00 -3.13
C GLY A 111 3.33 -14.03 -2.92
N ALA A 112 3.34 -14.71 -1.77
CA ALA A 112 4.29 -15.78 -1.50
C ALA A 112 4.14 -16.95 -2.48
N LEU A 113 2.90 -17.39 -2.76
CA LEU A 113 2.65 -18.45 -3.76
C LEU A 113 3.12 -18.03 -5.16
N ARG A 114 2.91 -16.77 -5.55
CA ARG A 114 3.39 -16.22 -6.83
C ARG A 114 4.92 -16.27 -6.91
N ILE A 115 5.62 -15.80 -5.88
CA ILE A 115 7.09 -15.80 -5.83
C ILE A 115 7.64 -17.23 -5.94
N ILE A 116 7.04 -18.18 -5.23
CA ILE A 116 7.42 -19.59 -5.28
C ILE A 116 7.22 -20.15 -6.69
N GLY A 117 6.06 -19.88 -7.32
CA GLY A 117 5.79 -20.34 -8.69
C GLY A 117 6.73 -19.74 -9.73
N GLU A 118 7.04 -18.44 -9.64
CA GLU A 118 7.98 -17.77 -10.53
C GLU A 118 9.40 -18.34 -10.38
N HIS A 119 9.86 -18.61 -9.14
CA HIS A 119 11.17 -19.23 -8.91
C HIS A 119 11.23 -20.71 -9.30
N TYR A 120 10.13 -21.45 -9.20
CA TYR A 120 10.08 -22.87 -9.59
C TYR A 120 10.23 -23.05 -11.11
N ASN A 121 9.69 -22.11 -11.91
CA ASN A 121 9.81 -22.11 -13.36
C ASN A 121 11.20 -21.68 -13.86
N LEU A 122 12.06 -21.14 -12.98
CA LEU A 122 13.41 -20.68 -13.31
C LEU A 122 14.49 -21.73 -13.02
N ILE A 123 14.16 -22.88 -12.42
CA ILE A 123 15.09 -24.00 -12.28
C ILE A 123 15.23 -24.62 -13.68
N PRO A 124 16.39 -24.50 -14.34
CA PRO A 124 16.59 -25.14 -15.63
C PRO A 124 16.49 -26.64 -15.41
N SER A 125 15.62 -27.33 -16.15
CA SER A 125 15.71 -28.78 -16.29
C SER A 125 17.00 -29.09 -17.05
N SER A 126 18.12 -29.11 -16.33
CA SER A 126 19.37 -29.67 -16.82
C SER A 126 19.18 -31.17 -16.91
N THR A 127 18.55 -31.63 -18.00
CA THR A 127 18.92 -32.90 -18.59
C THR A 127 20.33 -32.69 -19.16
N PRO A 128 21.37 -33.38 -18.64
CA PRO A 128 22.61 -33.49 -19.39
C PRO A 128 22.24 -34.25 -20.65
N ASP A 129 22.31 -33.58 -21.79
CA ASP A 129 22.28 -34.27 -23.09
C ASP A 129 23.55 -35.13 -23.14
N GLU A 130 23.37 -36.44 -22.93
CA GLU A 130 24.34 -37.50 -23.27
C GLU A 130 24.38 -37.72 -24.78
#